data_AF-A0A5N5T5Y6-F1
#
_entry.id   AF-A0A5N5T5Y6-F1
#
_cell.length_a   1.000
_cell.length_b   1.000
_cell.length_c   1.000
_cell.angle_alpha   90.00
_cell.angle_beta   90.00
_cell.angle_gamma   90.00
#
_symmetry.space_group_name_H-M   'P 1'
#
loop_
_entity.id
_entity.type
_entity.pdbx_description
1 polymer ?
#
loop_
_entity_poly.entity_id
_entity_poly.type
_entity_poly.pdbx_seq_one_letter_code
_entity_poly.pdbx_strand_id
1 'polypeptide(L)'
;MLKVFNTSVCNEAYTNVLNIQNRYPRGITSDRLLCVGWDEDGKDACGGDSGAPIVYDNSGRYTLAGIVSGGFGCGLKQYPGLYIPINKPKYLQWIKDVAFNETN
;
A
#
# COMPACT_ATOMS: atom_id res chain seq x y z
N MET A 1 10.23 6.30 -10.83
CA MET A 1 10.09 6.17 -9.36
C MET A 1 8.71 5.60 -9.11
N LEU A 2 8.50 4.79 -8.06
CA LEU A 2 7.16 4.29 -7.75
C LEU A 2 6.23 5.48 -7.51
N LYS A 3 5.02 5.41 -8.04
CA LYS A 3 4.00 6.47 -7.97
C LYS A 3 2.81 5.99 -7.16
N VAL A 4 2.20 6.92 -6.46
CA VAL A 4 0.93 6.71 -5.76
C VAL A 4 -0.20 7.08 -6.72
N PHE A 5 -1.07 6.13 -7.02
CA PHE A 5 -2.24 6.34 -7.86
C PHE A 5 -3.50 6.57 -7.02
N ASN A 6 -4.52 7.17 -7.63
CA ASN A 6 -5.86 7.16 -7.05
C ASN A 6 -6.33 5.70 -6.89
N THR A 7 -7.04 5.41 -5.82
CA THR A 7 -7.59 4.07 -5.58
C THR A 7 -8.55 3.60 -6.67
N SER A 8 -9.14 4.50 -7.47
CA SER A 8 -9.95 4.12 -8.64
C SER A 8 -9.16 3.27 -9.64
N VAL A 9 -7.88 3.58 -9.87
CA VAL A 9 -6.98 2.82 -10.77
C VAL A 9 -6.85 1.38 -10.29
N CYS A 10 -6.61 1.18 -9.00
CA CYS A 10 -6.56 -0.16 -8.42
C CYS A 10 -7.93 -0.86 -8.42
N ASN A 11 -9.05 -0.16 -8.18
CA ASN A 11 -10.37 -0.81 -8.27
C ASN A 11 -10.64 -1.32 -9.68
N GLU A 12 -10.32 -0.52 -10.71
CA GLU A 12 -10.46 -0.93 -12.12
C GLU A 12 -9.54 -2.11 -12.43
N ALA A 13 -8.24 -1.98 -12.15
CA ALA A 13 -7.24 -3.02 -12.39
C ALA A 13 -7.64 -4.37 -11.78
N TYR A 14 -8.11 -4.38 -10.53
CA TYR A 14 -8.37 -5.62 -9.80
C TYR A 14 -9.78 -6.18 -10.01
N THR A 15 -10.65 -5.55 -10.80
CA THR A 15 -12.06 -5.95 -10.97
C THR A 15 -12.23 -7.42 -11.39
N ASN A 16 -11.33 -7.94 -12.23
CA ASN A 16 -11.37 -9.33 -12.73
C ASN A 16 -10.48 -10.30 -11.97
N VAL A 17 -9.82 -9.86 -10.90
CA VAL A 17 -8.99 -10.74 -10.07
C VAL A 17 -9.89 -11.61 -9.21
N LEU A 18 -9.71 -12.93 -9.31
CA LEU A 18 -10.48 -13.90 -8.54
C LEU A 18 -10.42 -13.59 -7.04
N ASN A 19 -11.58 -13.65 -6.37
CA ASN A 19 -11.74 -13.40 -4.94
C ASN A 19 -11.41 -11.97 -4.45
N ILE A 20 -11.26 -10.99 -5.34
CA ILE A 20 -10.96 -9.61 -4.90
C ILE A 20 -12.05 -9.04 -3.99
N GLN A 21 -13.32 -9.33 -4.27
CA GLN A 21 -14.46 -8.87 -3.47
C GLN A 21 -14.51 -9.54 -2.11
N ASN A 22 -14.00 -10.77 -1.97
CA ASN A 22 -13.90 -11.44 -0.68
C ASN A 22 -12.76 -10.84 0.16
N ARG A 23 -11.64 -10.50 -0.48
CA ARG A 23 -10.48 -9.88 0.19
C ARG A 23 -10.73 -8.42 0.57
N TYR A 24 -11.42 -7.68 -0.30
CA TYR A 24 -11.74 -6.26 -0.14
C TYR A 24 -13.24 -6.02 -0.37
N PRO A 25 -14.12 -6.42 0.57
CA PRO A 25 -15.58 -6.38 0.39
C PRO A 25 -16.16 -4.97 0.31
N ARG A 26 -15.36 -3.94 0.63
CA ARG A 26 -15.72 -2.53 0.46
C ARG A 26 -14.97 -1.86 -0.69
N GLY A 27 -14.32 -2.64 -1.54
CA GLY A 27 -13.40 -2.18 -2.56
C GLY A 27 -12.05 -1.73 -2.00
N ILE A 28 -11.18 -1.28 -2.91
CA ILE A 28 -9.88 -0.73 -2.58
C ILE A 28 -10.10 0.75 -2.23
N THR A 29 -10.13 1.05 -0.95
CA THR A 29 -10.49 2.39 -0.46
C THR A 29 -9.28 3.12 0.11
N SER A 30 -9.21 4.43 -0.11
CA SER A 30 -8.06 5.24 0.28
C SER A 30 -7.89 5.36 1.80
N ASP A 31 -8.88 5.00 2.61
CA ASP A 31 -8.79 4.92 4.08
C ASP A 31 -8.06 3.67 4.57
N ARG A 32 -7.86 2.67 3.70
CA ARG A 32 -7.30 1.35 4.04
C ARG A 32 -6.11 0.96 3.20
N LEU A 33 -6.06 1.44 1.96
CA LEU A 33 -5.07 1.02 0.98
C LEU A 33 -4.52 2.22 0.22
N LEU A 34 -3.22 2.16 -0.05
CA LEU A 34 -2.51 3.00 -0.99
C LEU A 34 -2.25 2.15 -2.25
N CYS A 35 -2.57 2.71 -3.41
CA CYS A 35 -2.30 2.10 -4.71
C CYS A 35 -0.94 2.60 -5.19
N VAL A 36 0.05 1.72 -5.31
CA VAL A 36 1.42 2.10 -5.69
C VAL A 36 1.88 1.25 -6.86
N GLY A 37 2.38 1.87 -7.91
CA GLY A 37 2.95 1.14 -9.04
C GLY A 37 3.98 1.97 -9.79
N TRP A 38 4.33 1.51 -10.98
CA TRP A 38 5.25 2.18 -11.88
C TRP A 38 4.56 2.41 -13.24
N ASP A 39 4.82 3.53 -13.90
CA ASP A 39 4.19 3.86 -15.20
C ASP A 39 4.72 2.99 -16.36
N GLU A 40 5.86 2.37 -16.15
CA GLU A 40 6.55 1.43 -17.05
C GLU A 40 6.57 0.02 -16.43
N ASP A 41 6.96 -0.98 -17.21
CA ASP A 41 7.01 -2.36 -16.72
C ASP A 41 8.21 -2.62 -15.78
N GLY A 42 8.05 -3.60 -14.87
CA GLY A 42 9.18 -4.29 -14.22
C GLY A 42 9.61 -3.83 -12.82
N LYS A 43 8.91 -2.89 -12.16
CA LYS A 43 9.20 -2.50 -10.76
C LYS A 43 7.97 -2.56 -9.86
N ASP A 44 8.01 -3.47 -8.90
CA ASP A 44 6.94 -3.73 -7.94
C ASP A 44 7.50 -4.43 -6.70
N ALA A 45 6.71 -4.49 -5.63
CA ALA A 45 6.98 -5.40 -4.52
C ALA A 45 6.51 -6.83 -4.91
N CYS A 46 7.32 -7.84 -4.61
CA CYS A 46 7.05 -9.23 -4.96
C CYS A 46 6.69 -10.07 -3.72
N GLY A 47 6.43 -11.37 -3.95
CA GLY A 47 6.35 -12.34 -2.88
C GLY A 47 7.63 -12.36 -2.05
N GLY A 48 7.49 -12.19 -0.73
CA GLY A 48 8.60 -12.03 0.21
C GLY A 48 8.73 -10.60 0.75
N ASP A 49 8.21 -9.60 0.06
CA ASP A 49 8.31 -8.19 0.48
C ASP A 49 7.19 -7.75 1.43
N SER A 50 6.26 -8.65 1.78
CA SER A 50 5.16 -8.36 2.71
C SER A 50 5.69 -7.78 4.03
N GLY A 51 5.20 -6.61 4.43
CA GLY A 51 5.66 -5.89 5.62
C GLY A 51 6.81 -4.92 5.38
N ALA A 52 7.44 -4.92 4.19
CA ALA A 52 8.49 -3.98 3.86
C ALA A 52 7.96 -2.53 3.78
N PRO A 53 8.79 -1.53 4.13
CA PRO A 53 8.41 -0.13 4.05
C PRO A 53 8.46 0.38 2.62
N ILE A 54 7.47 1.19 2.24
CA ILE A 54 7.66 2.17 1.16
C ILE A 54 7.86 3.55 1.75
N VAL A 55 8.96 4.20 1.37
CA VAL A 55 9.34 5.53 1.84
C VAL A 55 9.31 6.52 0.69
N TYR A 56 9.04 7.78 0.99
CA TYR A 56 9.31 8.89 0.08
C TYR A 56 10.43 9.75 0.64
N ASP A 57 11.31 10.20 -0.25
CA ASP A 57 12.37 11.14 0.07
C ASP A 57 11.84 12.56 -0.02
N ASN A 58 11.96 13.32 1.06
CA ASN A 58 11.75 14.75 1.08
C ASN A 58 13.07 15.45 1.45
N SER A 59 13.87 15.76 0.43
CA SER A 59 15.13 16.50 0.56
C SER A 59 16.11 15.87 1.57
N GLY A 60 16.31 14.55 1.49
CA GLY A 60 17.18 13.78 2.38
C GLY A 60 16.49 13.22 3.62
N ARG A 61 15.22 13.57 3.86
CA ARG A 61 14.40 13.00 4.93
C ARG A 61 13.45 11.94 4.37
N TYR A 62 13.78 10.68 4.61
CA TYR A 62 12.91 9.56 4.25
C TYR A 62 11.76 9.44 5.24
N THR A 63 10.53 9.44 4.71
CA THR A 63 9.31 9.28 5.51
C THR A 63 8.56 8.04 5.04
N LEU A 64 8.16 7.21 6.01
CA LEU A 64 7.34 6.03 5.75
C LEU A 64 5.96 6.44 5.21
N ALA A 65 5.65 6.06 3.97
CA ALA A 65 4.35 6.30 3.35
C ALA A 65 3.39 5.14 3.60
N GLY A 66 3.90 3.91 3.56
CA GLY A 66 3.08 2.73 3.76
C GLY A 66 3.88 1.44 3.91
N ILE A 67 3.13 0.35 4.05
CA ILE A 67 3.66 -0.99 4.29
C ILE A 67 3.11 -1.94 3.22
N VAL A 68 3.97 -2.73 2.57
CA VAL A 68 3.55 -3.72 1.55
C VAL A 68 2.52 -4.68 2.17
N SER A 69 1.35 -4.81 1.53
CA SER A 69 0.24 -5.64 2.04
C SER A 69 -0.25 -6.69 1.05
N GLY A 70 -0.11 -6.42 -0.26
CA GLY A 70 -0.38 -7.41 -1.28
C GLY A 70 -0.39 -6.81 -2.68
N GLY A 71 -0.79 -7.64 -3.64
CA GLY A 71 -0.91 -7.27 -5.04
C GLY A 71 -1.32 -8.48 -5.86
N PHE A 72 -1.35 -8.33 -7.19
CA PHE A 72 -1.57 -9.44 -8.12
C PHE A 72 -0.40 -9.58 -9.09
N GLY A 73 0.24 -10.75 -9.07
CA GLY A 73 1.51 -10.95 -9.78
C GLY A 73 2.64 -10.10 -9.18
N CYS A 74 3.73 -9.96 -9.92
CA CYS A 74 4.78 -9.00 -9.60
C CYS A 74 5.29 -8.33 -10.87
N GLY A 75 5.48 -7.01 -10.83
CA GLY A 75 6.03 -6.24 -11.94
C GLY A 75 5.07 -6.07 -13.12
N LEU A 76 3.79 -6.36 -12.90
CA LEU A 76 2.74 -6.23 -13.91
C LEU A 76 2.21 -4.80 -13.91
N LYS A 77 2.47 -4.05 -14.98
CA LYS A 77 2.07 -2.64 -15.11
C LYS A 77 0.58 -2.40 -14.89
N GLN A 78 -0.27 -3.34 -15.28
CA GLN A 78 -1.72 -3.24 -15.09
C GLN A 78 -2.19 -3.47 -13.64
N TYR A 79 -1.35 -3.98 -12.74
CA TYR A 79 -1.70 -4.32 -11.36
C TYR A 79 -0.76 -3.62 -10.37
N PRO A 80 -1.05 -2.36 -9.98
CA PRO A 80 -0.28 -1.69 -8.94
C PRO A 80 -0.36 -2.46 -7.61
N GLY A 81 0.72 -2.49 -6.85
CA GLY A 81 0.77 -3.04 -5.50
C GLY A 81 -0.13 -2.27 -4.52
N LEU A 82 -0.57 -2.98 -3.48
CA LEU A 82 -1.47 -2.49 -2.43
C LEU A 82 -0.74 -2.40 -1.09
N TYR A 83 -0.76 -1.22 -0.51
CA TYR A 83 0.00 -0.88 0.70
C TYR A 83 -0.92 -0.36 1.80
N ILE A 84 -0.61 -0.60 3.07
CA ILE A 84 -1.32 0.05 4.18
C ILE A 84 -0.82 1.51 4.30
N PRO A 85 -1.70 2.53 4.23
CA PRO A 85 -1.29 3.93 4.32
C PRO A 85 -1.05 4.33 5.77
N ILE A 86 0.23 4.45 6.18
CA ILE A 86 0.57 4.64 7.60
C ILE A 86 0.11 6.01 8.15
N ASN A 87 -0.11 6.97 7.28
CA ASN A 87 -0.50 8.34 7.63
C ASN A 87 -1.95 8.50 8.10
N LYS A 88 -2.78 7.45 8.07
CA LYS A 88 -4.16 7.55 8.55
C LYS A 88 -4.20 7.69 10.07
N PRO A 89 -5.09 8.55 10.62
CA PRO A 89 -5.16 8.80 12.06
C PRO A 89 -5.24 7.53 12.91
N LYS A 90 -6.03 6.54 12.48
CA LYS A 90 -6.17 5.26 13.20
C LYS A 90 -4.86 4.48 13.35
N TYR A 91 -3.97 4.53 12.36
CA TYR A 91 -2.70 3.80 12.42
C TYR A 91 -1.67 4.59 13.23
N LEU A 92 -1.57 5.90 13.01
CA LEU A 92 -0.67 6.74 13.80
C LEU A 92 -1.03 6.73 15.28
N GLN A 93 -2.33 6.76 15.62
CA GLN A 93 -2.80 6.67 17.00
C GLN A 93 -2.43 5.32 17.59
N TRP A 94 -2.75 4.22 16.91
CA TRP A 94 -2.37 2.87 17.38
C TRP A 94 -0.86 2.70 17.57
N ILE A 95 -0.03 3.20 16.64
CA ILE A 95 1.43 3.16 16.78
C ILE A 95 1.88 3.94 18.01
N LYS A 96 1.34 5.14 18.23
CA LYS A 96 1.63 5.93 19.43
C LYS A 96 1.26 5.16 20.69
N ASP A 97 0.08 4.56 20.71
CA ASP A 97 -0.44 3.87 21.88
C ASP A 97 0.31 2.57 22.19
N VAL A 98 0.81 1.86 21.19
CA VAL A 98 1.50 0.56 21.40
C VAL A 98 3.01 0.70 21.51
N ALA A 99 3.62 1.57 20.71
CA ALA A 99 5.08 1.65 20.63
C ALA A 99 5.68 2.72 21.57
N PHE A 100 4.88 3.69 22.02
CA PHE A 100 5.40 4.86 22.73
C PHE A 100 4.66 5.20 24.02
N ASN A 101 3.45 4.71 24.25
CA ASN A 101 2.85 4.78 25.59
C ASN A 101 3.41 3.63 26.42
N GLU A 102 3.99 3.96 27.57
CA GLU A 102 4.29 2.99 28.62
C GLU A 102 2.96 2.49 29.20
N THR A 103 2.43 1.37 28.69
CA THR A 103 1.59 0.54 29.54
C THR A 103 2.50 -0.04 30.62
N ASN A 104 2.40 0.52 31.83
CA ASN A 104 2.79 -0.18 33.05
C ASN A 104 2.20 -1.58 33.08
#